data_AF-A0A2H5ZRC8-F1
#
_entry.id   AF-A0A2H5ZRC8-F1
#
_cell.length_a   1.000
_cell.length_b   1.000
_cell.length_c   1.000
_cell.angle_alpha   90.00
_cell.angle_beta   90.00
_cell.angle_gamma   90.00
#
_symmetry.space_group_name_H-M   'P 1'
#
loop_
_entity.id
_entity.type
_entity.pdbx_description
1 polymer ?
#
loop_
_entity_poly.entity_id
_entity_poly.type
_entity_poly.pdbx_seq_one_letter_code
_entity_poly.pdbx_strand_id
1 'polypeptide(L)'
;MVPDLPSVFEVYRELYGSRPAGPRWRAYEAAAALTFTYGLTWWAPEGVPEAALRALYEAVDRIVGDPEFRERAKSVTGGYLLRRGDQVEAGVRKAMRPTLDVKKWIADLLREKYNVRF
;
A
#
# COMPACT_ATOMS: atom_id res chain seq x y z
N MET A 1 -8.56 -3.91 5.81
CA MET A 1 -8.90 -5.22 6.39
C MET A 1 -9.99 -5.06 7.44
N VAL A 2 -11.22 -5.41 7.06
CA VAL A 2 -12.25 -5.72 8.04
C VAL A 2 -11.76 -6.97 8.79
N PRO A 3 -11.56 -6.94 10.12
CA PRO A 3 -10.88 -8.01 10.85
C PRO A 3 -11.53 -9.38 10.68
N ASP A 4 -12.84 -9.40 10.44
CA ASP A 4 -13.64 -10.62 10.33
C ASP A 4 -13.66 -11.22 8.91
N LEU A 5 -13.04 -10.55 7.93
CA LEU A 5 -12.96 -11.04 6.55
C LEU A 5 -11.56 -11.59 6.26
N PRO A 6 -11.46 -12.78 5.63
CA PRO A 6 -10.17 -13.33 5.26
C PRO A 6 -9.51 -12.45 4.20
N SER A 7 -8.19 -12.34 4.30
CA SER A 7 -7.36 -11.74 3.27
C SER A 7 -7.39 -12.58 1.99
N VAL A 8 -7.07 -11.95 0.86
CA VAL A 8 -6.89 -12.69 -0.41
C VAL A 8 -5.82 -13.79 -0.29
N PHE A 9 -4.80 -13.58 0.55
CA PHE A 9 -3.78 -14.59 0.85
C PHE A 9 -4.37 -15.80 1.60
N GLU A 10 -5.23 -15.55 2.59
CA GLU A 10 -5.89 -16.63 3.36
C GLU A 10 -6.86 -17.41 2.49
N VAL A 11 -7.72 -16.73 1.73
CA VAL A 11 -8.62 -17.38 0.77
C VAL A 11 -7.84 -18.19 -0.27
N TYR A 12 -6.71 -17.68 -0.78
CA TYR A 12 -5.87 -18.45 -1.71
C TYR A 12 -5.36 -19.74 -1.07
N ARG A 13 -4.85 -19.66 0.17
CA ARG A 13 -4.35 -20.86 0.87
C ARG A 13 -5.46 -21.87 1.13
N GLU A 14 -6.65 -21.41 1.50
CA GLU A 14 -7.82 -22.26 1.73
C GLU A 14 -8.23 -22.99 0.44
N LEU A 15 -8.30 -22.28 -0.69
CA LEU A 15 -8.72 -22.84 -1.96
C LEU A 15 -7.68 -23.76 -2.63
N TYR A 16 -6.39 -23.47 -2.47
CA TYR A 16 -5.32 -24.14 -3.24
C TYR A 16 -4.35 -24.96 -2.37
N GLY A 17 -4.52 -24.99 -1.04
CA GLY A 17 -3.68 -25.74 -0.12
C GLY A 17 -2.20 -25.31 -0.07
N SER A 18 -1.85 -24.18 -0.71
CA SER A 18 -0.48 -23.72 -0.86
C SER A 18 -0.39 -22.20 -0.79
N ARG A 19 0.80 -21.68 -0.43
CA ARG A 19 1.03 -20.24 -0.43
C ARG A 19 1.11 -19.74 -1.89
N PRO A 20 0.45 -18.62 -2.23
CA PRO A 20 0.62 -18.05 -3.54
C PRO A 20 2.07 -17.60 -3.75
N ALA A 21 2.56 -17.74 -4.98
CA ALA A 21 3.94 -17.48 -5.32
C ALA A 21 4.09 -16.99 -6.77
N GLY A 22 5.32 -16.63 -7.14
CA GLY A 22 5.67 -16.24 -8.50
C GLY A 22 5.31 -14.80 -8.87
N PRO A 23 5.58 -14.41 -10.13
CA PRO A 23 5.45 -13.02 -10.59
C PRO A 23 4.01 -12.49 -10.52
N ARG A 24 3.00 -13.35 -10.77
CA ARG A 24 1.59 -12.96 -10.68
C ARG A 24 1.20 -12.55 -9.25
N TRP A 25 1.57 -13.34 -8.26
CA TRP A 25 1.28 -13.00 -6.86
C TRP A 25 2.02 -11.73 -6.44
N ARG A 26 3.32 -11.63 -6.76
CA ARG A 26 4.11 -10.44 -6.46
C ARG A 26 3.56 -9.17 -7.14
N ALA A 27 3.03 -9.29 -8.36
CA ALA A 27 2.36 -8.19 -9.05
C ALA A 27 1.07 -7.76 -8.33
N TYR A 28 0.26 -8.74 -7.89
CA TYR A 28 -0.91 -8.46 -7.06
C TYR A 28 -0.53 -7.76 -5.75
N GLU A 29 0.48 -8.25 -5.02
CA GLU A 29 0.94 -7.63 -3.77
C GLU A 29 1.42 -6.19 -3.99
N ALA A 30 2.21 -5.95 -5.05
CA ALA A 30 2.69 -4.61 -5.38
C ALA A 30 1.53 -3.67 -5.70
N ALA A 31 0.58 -4.10 -6.53
CA ALA A 31 -0.61 -3.32 -6.86
C ALA A 31 -1.45 -3.03 -5.61
N ALA A 32 -1.76 -4.05 -4.80
CA ALA A 32 -2.56 -3.90 -3.59
C ALA A 32 -1.88 -2.99 -2.55
N ALA A 33 -0.56 -3.05 -2.42
CA ALA A 33 0.19 -2.14 -1.56
C ALA A 33 0.02 -0.69 -2.04
N LEU A 34 0.21 -0.42 -3.33
CA LEU A 34 0.14 0.94 -3.87
C LEU A 34 -1.29 1.51 -3.93
N THR A 35 -2.32 0.68 -4.17
CA THR A 35 -3.69 1.16 -4.31
C THR A 35 -4.46 1.19 -3.00
N PHE A 36 -4.27 0.20 -2.11
CA PHE A 36 -5.03 0.11 -0.85
C PHE A 36 -4.22 0.55 0.36
N THR A 37 -2.94 0.20 0.44
CA THR A 37 -2.13 0.51 1.64
C THR A 37 -1.57 1.93 1.59
N TYR A 38 -1.12 2.36 0.40
CA TYR A 38 -0.46 3.64 0.18
C TYR A 38 -1.21 4.55 -0.81
N GLY A 39 -2.43 4.18 -1.19
CA GLY A 39 -3.22 4.92 -2.18
C GLY A 39 -3.59 6.34 -1.73
N LEU A 40 -3.60 6.58 -0.41
CA LEU A 40 -3.79 7.89 0.20
C LEU A 40 -2.53 8.23 1.01
N THR A 41 -1.58 8.91 0.38
CA THR A 41 -0.30 9.27 0.98
C THR A 41 -0.01 10.76 0.77
N TRP A 42 0.47 11.43 1.82
CA TRP A 42 1.06 12.76 1.70
C TRP A 42 2.54 12.62 1.34
N TRP A 43 2.92 13.21 0.21
CA TRP A 43 4.29 13.16 -0.29
C TRP A 43 4.99 14.49 -0.01
N ALA A 44 6.20 14.41 0.56
CA ALA A 44 7.12 15.54 0.59
C ALA A 44 8.03 15.47 -0.66
N PRO A 45 8.37 16.62 -1.26
CA PRO A 45 9.30 16.65 -2.38
C PRO A 45 10.70 16.22 -1.93
N GLU A 46 11.49 15.74 -2.89
CA GLU A 46 12.91 15.50 -2.68
C GLU A 46 13.63 16.78 -2.26
N GLY A 47 14.57 16.68 -1.31
CA GLY A 47 15.32 17.83 -0.80
C GLY A 47 14.57 18.71 0.20
N VAL A 48 13.38 18.31 0.67
CA VAL A 48 12.68 19.01 1.76
C VAL A 48 13.61 19.16 2.98
N PRO A 49 13.68 20.34 3.62
CA PRO A 49 14.48 20.49 4.84
C PRO A 49 14.05 19.50 5.92
N GLU A 50 15.03 18.92 6.62
CA GLU A 50 14.76 17.91 7.67
C GLU A 50 13.80 18.44 8.75
N ALA A 51 13.89 19.73 9.08
CA ALA A 51 12.98 20.38 10.03
C ALA A 51 11.51 20.36 9.54
N ALA A 52 11.27 20.57 8.24
CA ALA A 52 9.93 20.52 7.67
C ALA A 52 9.41 19.07 7.62
N LEU A 53 10.28 18.10 7.34
CA LEU A 53 9.91 16.68 7.39
C LEU A 53 9.53 16.25 8.82
N ARG A 54 10.30 16.68 9.82
CA ARG A 54 9.98 16.47 11.24
C ARG A 54 8.64 17.10 11.63
N ALA A 55 8.35 18.31 11.17
CA ALA A 55 7.07 18.96 11.44
C ALA A 55 5.88 18.17 10.86
N LEU A 56 6.05 17.54 9.67
CA LEU A 56 5.02 16.66 9.09
C LEU A 56 4.82 15.39 9.92
N TYR A 57 5.89 14.79 10.43
CA TYR A 57 5.83 13.64 11.33
C TYR A 57 5.11 13.96 12.64
N GLU A 58 5.44 15.07 13.27
CA GLU A 58 4.76 15.55 14.48
C GLU A 58 3.29 15.89 14.23
N ALA A 59 2.95 16.40 13.04
CA ALA A 59 1.55 16.63 12.66
C ALA A 59 0.79 15.30 12.55
N VAL A 60 1.38 14.27 11.94
CA VAL A 60 0.79 12.93 11.89
C VAL A 60 0.56 12.38 13.30
N ASP A 61 1.56 12.48 14.19
CA ASP A 61 1.43 12.00 15.58
C ASP A 61 0.29 12.72 16.33
N ARG A 62 0.16 14.04 16.15
CA ARG A 62 -0.95 14.83 16.73
C ARG A 62 -2.31 14.41 16.17
N ILE A 63 -2.42 14.21 14.86
CA ILE A 63 -3.68 13.77 14.22
C ILE A 63 -4.10 12.39 14.73
N VAL A 64 -3.15 11.46 14.82
CA VAL A 64 -3.41 10.09 15.31
C VAL A 64 -3.81 10.07 16.79
N GLY A 65 -3.31 11.03 17.58
CA GLY A 65 -3.64 11.23 18.98
C GLY A 65 -4.97 11.96 19.23
N ASP A 66 -5.53 12.64 18.22
CA ASP A 66 -6.78 13.40 18.35
C ASP A 66 -8.01 12.47 18.46
N PRO A 67 -8.77 12.50 19.58
CA PRO A 67 -9.97 11.69 19.73
C PRO A 67 -11.04 11.96 18.66
N GLU A 68 -11.22 13.20 18.22
CA GLU A 68 -12.21 13.55 17.20
C GLU A 68 -11.82 12.95 15.85
N PHE A 69 -10.54 13.00 15.49
CA PHE A 69 -10.03 12.33 14.29
C PHE A 69 -10.27 10.83 14.35
N ARG A 70 -9.97 10.19 15.50
CA ARG A 70 -10.14 8.74 15.67
C ARG A 70 -11.59 8.30 15.55
N GLU A 71 -12.52 9.06 16.11
CA GLU A 71 -13.96 8.77 15.98
C GLU A 71 -14.43 8.93 14.54
N ARG A 72 -14.06 10.03 13.85
CA ARG A 72 -14.42 10.23 12.44
C ARG A 72 -13.77 9.22 11.50
N ALA A 73 -12.55 8.77 11.80
CA ALA A 73 -11.86 7.77 10.99
C ALA A 73 -12.66 6.47 10.89
N LYS A 74 -13.44 6.09 11.92
CA LYS A 74 -14.28 4.88 11.88
C LYS A 74 -15.27 4.89 10.72
N SER A 75 -15.90 6.03 10.42
CA SER A 75 -16.85 6.14 9.31
C SER A 75 -16.19 6.48 7.98
N VAL A 76 -15.14 7.29 7.99
CA VAL A 76 -14.50 7.76 6.75
C VAL A 76 -13.52 6.75 6.16
N THR A 77 -12.66 6.17 7.00
CA THR A 77 -11.61 5.24 6.57
C THR A 77 -11.86 3.82 7.06
N GLY A 78 -12.90 3.55 7.86
CA GLY A 78 -13.04 2.27 8.55
C GLY A 78 -12.09 2.12 9.74
N GLY A 79 -11.63 3.24 10.30
CA GLY A 79 -10.79 3.30 11.50
C GLY A 79 -9.29 3.28 11.23
N TYR A 80 -8.85 3.33 9.97
CA TYR A 80 -7.41 3.46 9.67
C TYR A 80 -6.89 4.82 10.09
N LEU A 81 -5.79 4.79 10.83
CA LEU A 81 -5.03 5.95 11.23
C LEU A 81 -3.89 6.19 10.26
N LEU A 82 -3.45 7.45 10.18
CA LEU A 82 -2.26 7.82 9.42
C LEU A 82 -1.02 7.13 9.99
N ARG A 83 0.00 6.93 9.15
CA ARG A 83 1.33 6.48 9.57
C ARG A 83 2.37 7.48 9.10
N ARG A 84 3.41 7.66 9.92
CA ARG A 84 4.50 8.55 9.57
C ARG A 84 5.32 7.98 8.42
N GLY A 85 5.91 8.86 7.62
CA GLY A 85 6.72 8.47 6.46
C GLY A 85 7.87 7.55 6.83
N ASP A 86 8.60 7.85 7.91
CA ASP A 86 9.73 7.06 8.41
C ASP A 86 9.35 5.61 8.79
N GLN A 87 8.08 5.37 9.14
CA GLN A 87 7.58 4.04 9.48
C GLN A 87 7.20 3.20 8.26
N VAL A 88 6.91 3.84 7.11
CA VAL A 88 6.35 3.17 5.91
C VAL A 88 7.25 3.24 4.69
N GLU A 89 8.27 4.09 4.69
CA GLU A 89 9.11 4.38 3.53
C GLU A 89 9.73 3.11 2.91
N ALA A 90 10.25 2.20 3.74
CA ALA A 90 10.83 0.96 3.26
C ALA A 90 9.80 0.09 2.49
N GLY A 91 8.56 0.02 3.01
CA GLY A 91 7.46 -0.71 2.38
C GLY A 91 7.03 -0.10 1.06
N VAL A 92 6.90 1.24 1.02
CA VAL A 92 6.62 2.00 -0.20
C VAL A 92 7.70 1.77 -1.26
N ARG A 93 8.98 1.93 -0.88
CA ARG A 93 10.11 1.77 -1.81
C ARG A 93 10.16 0.35 -2.40
N LYS A 94 9.85 -0.67 -1.59
CA LYS A 94 9.73 -2.05 -2.08
C LYS A 94 8.60 -2.20 -3.09
N ALA A 95 7.41 -1.65 -2.80
CA ALA A 95 6.25 -1.73 -3.69
C ALA A 95 6.49 -1.00 -5.03
N MET A 96 7.21 0.12 -5.00
CA MET A 96 7.56 0.92 -6.19
C MET A 96 8.69 0.33 -7.05
N ARG A 97 9.33 -0.75 -6.61
CA ARG A 97 10.47 -1.37 -7.30
C ARG A 97 10.19 -2.84 -7.63
N PRO A 98 9.20 -3.14 -8.50
CA PRO A 98 8.95 -4.52 -8.93
C PRO A 98 10.16 -5.06 -9.70
N THR A 99 10.43 -6.35 -9.52
CA THR A 99 11.48 -7.09 -10.24
C THR A 99 11.15 -7.19 -11.73
N LEU A 100 12.15 -7.51 -12.57
CA LEU A 100 11.98 -7.56 -14.03
C LEU A 100 10.91 -8.57 -14.47
N ASP A 101 10.83 -9.72 -13.82
CA ASP A 101 9.82 -10.75 -14.08
C ASP A 101 8.40 -10.27 -13.73
N VAL A 102 8.25 -9.48 -12.66
CA VAL A 102 6.97 -8.84 -12.30
C VAL A 102 6.59 -7.79 -13.32
N LYS A 103 7.52 -6.92 -13.73
CA LYS A 103 7.28 -5.93 -14.80
C LYS A 103 6.87 -6.60 -16.10
N LYS A 104 7.56 -7.67 -16.51
CA LYS A 104 7.22 -8.46 -17.69
C LYS A 104 5.79 -9.01 -17.58
N TRP A 105 5.46 -9.65 -16.46
CA TRP A 105 4.12 -10.20 -16.25
C TRP A 105 3.01 -9.13 -16.35
N ILE A 106 3.23 -7.94 -15.78
CA ILE A 106 2.28 -6.83 -15.88
C ILE A 106 2.13 -6.37 -17.34
N ALA A 107 3.24 -6.18 -18.06
CA ALA A 107 3.21 -5.76 -19.46
C ALA A 107 2.50 -6.77 -20.36
N ASP A 108 2.75 -8.07 -20.16
CA ASP A 108 2.10 -9.14 -20.90
C ASP A 108 0.61 -9.22 -20.57
N LEU A 109 0.22 -9.12 -19.29
CA LEU A 109 -1.18 -9.04 -18.88
C LEU A 109 -1.91 -7.91 -19.61
N LEU A 110 -1.32 -6.70 -19.62
CA LEU A 110 -1.92 -5.54 -20.26
C LEU A 110 -2.02 -5.68 -21.77
N ARG A 111 -1.01 -6.26 -22.41
CA ARG A 111 -1.01 -6.50 -23.87
C ARG A 111 -2.01 -7.58 -24.26
N GLU A 112 -1.97 -8.74 -23.61
CA GLU A 112 -2.69 -9.94 -24.03
C GLU A 112 -4.15 -9.92 -23.59
N LYS A 113 -4.44 -9.45 -22.37
CA LYS A 113 -5.79 -9.46 -21.83
C LYS A 113 -6.54 -8.15 -22.07
N TYR A 114 -5.82 -7.03 -22.02
CA TYR A 114 -6.42 -5.69 -22.07
C TYR A 114 -6.11 -4.93 -23.37
N ASN A 115 -5.40 -5.54 -24.33
CA ASN A 115 -5.05 -4.96 -25.62
C ASN A 115 -4.35 -3.60 -25.54
N VAL A 116 -3.61 -3.33 -24.46
CA VAL A 116 -2.86 -2.09 -24.30
C VAL A 116 -1.59 -2.11 -25.18
N ARG A 117 -1.29 -0.99 -25.83
CA ARG A 117 -0.07 -0.79 -26.64
C ARG A 117 0.83 0.25 -25.95
N PHE A 118 2.12 -0.04 -25.86
CA PHE A 118 3.15 0.83 -25.30
C PHE A 118 4.33 0.87 -26.27
#